data_AF-A0A3M8H6G7-F1
#
_entry.id   AF-A0A3M8H6G7-F1
#
_cell.length_a   1.000
_cell.length_b   1.000
_cell.length_c   1.000
_cell.angle_alpha   90.00
_cell.angle_beta   90.00
_cell.angle_gamma   90.00
#
_symmetry.space_group_name_H-M   'P 1'
#
loop_
_entity.id
_entity.type
_entity.pdbx_description
1 polymer ?
#
loop_
_entity_poly.entity_id
_entity_poly.type
_entity_poly.pdbx_seq_one_letter_code
_entity_poly.pdbx_strand_id
1 'polypeptide(L)'
;MKSWISFLLPNDEYKEKKMLYFFSEGAVILFISLIVMIMCNKYFNLDVEFALLIAIAIFLFYVSGRYIISGIEYTNISTERTYKKELKVISIRTIGFVVIYMTCYLIFINLPKNLNEWIEILSLLIGVSIIWFLSSYISLKRSYKKNKELL
;
A
#
# COMPACT_ATOMS: atom_id res chain seq x y z
N MET A 1 -28.79 -3.94 5.52
CA MET A 1 -28.24 -5.19 4.95
C MET A 1 -26.73 -5.09 4.97
N LYS A 2 -26.03 -6.07 5.56
CA LYS A 2 -24.57 -6.15 5.43
C LYS A 2 -24.24 -6.68 4.03
N SER A 3 -23.63 -5.85 3.20
CA SER A 3 -23.09 -6.25 1.90
C SER A 3 -21.88 -7.17 2.10
N TRP A 4 -21.56 -8.02 1.14
CA TRP A 4 -20.37 -8.88 1.14
C TRP A 4 -19.07 -8.11 1.44
N ILE A 5 -18.99 -6.84 1.06
CA ILE A 5 -17.83 -5.98 1.33
C ILE A 5 -17.61 -5.69 2.83
N SER A 6 -18.63 -5.86 3.69
CA SER A 6 -18.50 -5.58 5.13
C SER A 6 -17.49 -6.48 5.83
N PHE A 7 -17.15 -7.63 5.24
CA PHE A 7 -16.08 -8.49 5.74
C PHE A 7 -14.69 -7.84 5.62
N LEU A 8 -14.51 -6.95 4.64
CA LEU A 8 -13.24 -6.27 4.36
C LEU A 8 -13.13 -4.90 5.04
N LEU A 9 -14.22 -4.39 5.60
CA LEU A 9 -14.27 -3.06 6.21
C LEU A 9 -13.85 -3.11 7.69
N PRO A 10 -13.19 -2.07 8.21
CA PRO A 10 -12.87 -1.96 9.63
C PRO A 10 -14.13 -1.73 10.46
N ASN A 11 -14.12 -2.17 11.72
CA ASN A 11 -15.24 -1.99 12.65
C ASN A 11 -15.44 -0.53 13.11
N ASP A 12 -14.45 0.33 12.90
CA ASP A 12 -14.54 1.77 13.20
C ASP A 12 -15.35 2.48 12.11
N GLU A 13 -16.50 3.05 12.48
CA GLU A 13 -17.45 3.69 11.56
C GLU A 13 -16.79 4.80 10.72
N TYR A 14 -15.88 5.57 11.31
CA TYR A 14 -15.18 6.63 10.58
C TYR A 14 -14.24 6.05 9.52
N LYS A 15 -13.48 5.01 9.88
CA LYS A 15 -12.60 4.33 8.93
C LYS A 15 -13.43 3.61 7.84
N GLU A 16 -14.52 2.96 8.22
CA GLU A 16 -15.44 2.28 7.31
C GLU A 16 -15.95 3.24 6.23
N LYS A 17 -16.52 4.37 6.65
CA LYS A 17 -17.05 5.38 5.75
C LYS A 17 -15.97 5.94 4.82
N LYS A 18 -14.75 6.17 5.32
CA LYS A 18 -13.63 6.64 4.48
C LYS A 18 -13.20 5.59 3.46
N MET A 19 -13.09 4.33 3.85
CA MET A 19 -12.74 3.27 2.89
C MET A 19 -13.80 3.11 1.80
N LEU A 20 -15.08 3.17 2.16
CA LEU A 20 -16.16 3.14 1.17
C LEU A 20 -16.08 4.29 0.17
N TYR A 21 -15.74 5.50 0.61
CA TYR A 21 -15.48 6.61 -0.30
C TYR A 21 -14.28 6.33 -1.21
N PHE A 22 -13.16 5.84 -0.68
CA PHE A 22 -11.98 5.57 -1.50
C PHE A 22 -12.22 4.46 -2.52
N PHE A 23 -12.94 3.40 -2.16
CA PHE A 23 -13.34 2.36 -3.10
C PHE A 23 -14.28 2.89 -4.17
N SER A 24 -15.25 3.73 -3.81
CA SER A 24 -16.20 4.31 -4.76
C SER A 24 -15.48 5.27 -5.73
N GLU A 25 -14.65 6.18 -5.20
CA GLU A 25 -13.80 7.08 -5.98
C GLU A 25 -12.87 6.27 -6.91
N GLY A 26 -12.22 5.24 -6.39
CA GLY A 26 -11.32 4.36 -7.14
C GLY A 26 -12.03 3.59 -8.25
N ALA A 27 -13.25 3.11 -8.00
CA ALA A 27 -14.06 2.41 -9.00
C ALA A 27 -14.48 3.33 -10.15
N VAL A 28 -14.84 4.59 -9.84
CA VAL A 28 -15.16 5.60 -10.87
C VAL A 28 -13.92 5.92 -11.71
N ILE A 29 -12.75 6.10 -11.08
CA ILE A 29 -11.49 6.36 -11.80
C ILE A 29 -11.10 5.18 -12.67
N LEU A 30 -11.23 3.95 -12.16
CA LEU A 30 -11.00 2.73 -12.93
C LEU A 30 -11.95 2.65 -14.13
N PHE A 31 -13.24 2.95 -13.94
CA PHE A 31 -14.20 2.92 -15.03
C PHE A 31 -13.83 3.91 -16.14
N ILE A 32 -13.47 5.14 -15.77
CA ILE A 32 -13.02 6.16 -16.74
C ILE A 32 -11.72 5.73 -17.42
N SER A 33 -10.75 5.17 -16.67
CA SER A 33 -9.48 4.73 -17.24
C SER A 33 -9.66 3.58 -18.23
N LEU A 34 -10.60 2.67 -18.00
CA LEU A 34 -10.96 1.60 -18.93
C LEU A 34 -11.55 2.16 -20.23
N ILE A 35 -12.41 3.19 -20.17
CA ILE A 35 -12.93 3.86 -21.38
C ILE A 35 -11.78 4.47 -22.19
N VAL A 36 -10.88 5.20 -21.51
CA VAL A 36 -9.68 5.78 -22.17
C VAL A 36 -8.82 4.68 -22.78
N MET A 37 -8.62 3.57 -22.08
CA MET A 37 -7.79 2.47 -22.54
C MET A 37 -8.37 1.79 -23.78
N ILE A 38 -9.70 1.64 -23.88
CA ILE A 38 -10.37 1.15 -25.10
C ILE A 38 -10.09 2.08 -26.28
N MET A 39 -10.17 3.40 -26.08
CA MET A 39 -9.85 4.38 -27.13
C MET A 39 -8.37 4.31 -27.54
N CYS A 40 -7.46 4.23 -26.57
CA CYS A 40 -6.02 4.14 -26.82
C CYS A 40 -5.62 2.82 -27.50
N ASN A 41 -6.28 1.71 -27.18
CA ASN A 41 -5.93 0.41 -27.75
C ASN A 41 -6.05 0.40 -29.28
N LYS A 42 -6.96 1.20 -29.84
CA LYS A 42 -7.09 1.39 -31.29
C LYS A 42 -5.82 1.93 -31.96
N TYR A 43 -4.98 2.66 -31.23
CA TYR A 43 -3.77 3.31 -31.76
C TYR A 43 -2.49 2.61 -31.33
N PHE A 44 -2.46 2.05 -30.12
CA PHE A 44 -1.23 1.53 -29.52
C PHE A 44 -1.15 0.00 -29.48
N ASN A 45 -2.21 -0.74 -29.84
CA ASN A 45 -2.28 -2.21 -29.78
C ASN A 45 -1.69 -2.75 -28.46
N LEU A 46 -2.28 -2.31 -27.36
CA LEU A 46 -1.87 -2.73 -26.02
C LEU A 46 -2.18 -4.22 -25.83
N ASP A 47 -1.20 -4.95 -25.33
CA ASP A 47 -1.38 -6.34 -24.95
C ASP A 47 -2.42 -6.48 -23.82
N VAL A 48 -3.15 -7.59 -23.83
CA VAL A 48 -4.25 -7.84 -22.89
C VAL A 48 -3.73 -7.97 -21.46
N GLU A 49 -2.61 -8.67 -21.26
CA GLU A 49 -2.03 -8.85 -19.92
C GLU A 49 -1.60 -7.50 -19.35
N PHE A 50 -0.97 -6.68 -20.19
CA PHE A 50 -0.55 -5.33 -19.81
C PHE A 50 -1.74 -4.42 -19.48
N ALA A 51 -2.81 -4.46 -20.27
CA ALA A 51 -4.01 -3.68 -20.01
C ALA A 51 -4.71 -4.07 -18.69
N LEU A 52 -4.80 -5.38 -18.41
CA LEU A 52 -5.36 -5.88 -17.15
C LEU A 52 -4.50 -5.48 -15.95
N LEU A 53 -3.17 -5.56 -16.09
CA LEU A 53 -2.24 -5.14 -15.05
C LEU A 53 -2.38 -3.64 -14.74
N ILE A 54 -2.49 -2.80 -15.77
CA ILE A 54 -2.73 -1.35 -15.60
C ILE A 54 -4.05 -1.09 -14.87
N ALA A 55 -5.12 -1.79 -15.25
CA ALA A 55 -6.42 -1.64 -14.61
C ALA A 55 -6.35 -1.93 -13.10
N ILE A 56 -5.72 -3.06 -12.73
CA ILE A 56 -5.51 -3.44 -11.33
C ILE A 56 -4.65 -2.39 -10.61
N ALA A 57 -3.54 -1.98 -11.24
CA ALA A 57 -2.61 -1.01 -10.67
C ALA A 57 -3.31 0.33 -10.38
N ILE A 58 -4.09 0.87 -11.33
CA ILE A 58 -4.81 2.15 -11.16
C ILE A 58 -5.70 2.12 -9.93
N PHE A 59 -6.50 1.06 -9.77
CA PHE A 59 -7.41 0.95 -8.63
C PHE A 59 -6.64 0.81 -7.31
N LEU A 60 -5.67 -0.09 -7.24
CA LEU A 60 -4.90 -0.34 -6.03
C LEU A 60 -4.06 0.87 -5.61
N PHE A 61 -3.40 1.54 -6.54
CA PHE A 61 -2.61 2.74 -6.25
C PHE A 61 -3.49 3.88 -5.79
N TYR A 62 -4.65 4.08 -6.41
CA TYR A 62 -5.58 5.13 -5.99
C TYR A 62 -6.07 4.89 -4.56
N VAL A 63 -6.62 3.71 -4.30
CA VAL A 63 -7.21 3.37 -2.99
C VAL A 63 -6.14 3.37 -1.90
N SER A 64 -5.02 2.68 -2.12
CA SER A 64 -3.92 2.61 -1.14
C SER A 64 -3.30 3.99 -0.92
N GLY A 65 -3.09 4.75 -1.99
CA GLY A 65 -2.57 6.11 -1.92
C GLY A 65 -3.48 7.01 -1.09
N ARG A 66 -4.79 7.02 -1.37
CA ARG A 66 -5.79 7.79 -0.60
C ARG A 66 -5.83 7.36 0.86
N TYR A 67 -5.78 6.06 1.11
CA TYR A 67 -5.73 5.51 2.46
C TYR A 67 -4.50 6.03 3.24
N ILE A 68 -3.29 5.88 2.69
CA ILE A 68 -2.04 6.37 3.31
C ILE A 68 -2.10 7.88 3.56
N ILE A 69 -2.56 8.63 2.55
CA ILE A 69 -2.67 10.10 2.55
C ILE A 69 -3.77 10.58 3.52
N SER A 70 -4.78 9.77 3.80
CA SER A 70 -5.86 10.16 4.71
C SER A 70 -5.44 10.16 6.18
N GLY A 71 -4.35 9.45 6.51
CA GLY A 71 -3.84 9.35 7.88
C GLY A 71 -4.89 8.81 8.85
N ILE A 72 -5.79 7.93 8.40
CA ILE A 72 -6.84 7.36 9.24
C ILE A 72 -6.36 6.15 10.04
N GLU A 73 -5.13 5.67 9.80
CA GLU A 73 -4.71 4.40 10.38
C GLU A 73 -4.39 4.50 11.87
N TYR A 74 -3.72 5.57 12.30
CA TYR A 74 -3.20 5.72 13.65
C TYR A 74 -4.03 6.70 14.51
N THR A 75 -5.33 6.41 14.67
CA THR A 75 -6.31 7.29 15.33
C THR A 75 -5.93 7.74 16.75
N ASN A 76 -5.17 6.93 17.49
CA ASN A 76 -4.83 7.20 18.90
C ASN A 76 -3.45 7.87 19.10
N ILE A 77 -2.76 8.28 18.04
CA ILE A 77 -1.41 8.85 18.13
C ILE A 77 -1.50 10.38 18.10
N SER A 78 -1.41 11.01 19.26
CA SER A 78 -1.51 12.48 19.40
C SER A 78 -0.33 13.13 20.14
N THR A 79 0.51 12.34 20.82
CA THR A 79 1.70 12.84 21.53
C THR A 79 2.99 12.50 20.79
N GLU A 80 4.02 13.32 20.95
CA GLU A 80 5.34 13.08 20.35
C GLU A 80 5.95 11.75 20.84
N ARG A 81 5.71 11.40 22.12
CA ARG A 81 6.17 10.12 22.71
C ARG A 81 5.53 8.92 21.99
N THR A 82 4.22 8.96 21.76
CA THR A 82 3.52 7.89 21.04
C THR A 82 3.94 7.82 19.56
N TYR A 83 4.17 8.96 18.92
CA TYR A 83 4.65 9.02 17.54
C TYR A 83 6.04 8.39 17.38
N LYS A 84 7.00 8.78 18.22
CA LYS A 84 8.37 8.21 18.21
C LYS A 84 8.37 6.71 18.49
N LYS A 85 7.51 6.26 19.41
CA LYS A 85 7.34 4.82 19.71
C LYS A 85 6.84 4.05 18.50
N GLU A 86 5.80 4.55 17.82
CA GLU A 86 5.22 3.86 16.67
C GLU A 86 6.18 3.86 15.47
N LEU A 87 6.91 4.96 15.26
CA LEU A 87 7.96 5.01 14.24
C LEU A 87 9.02 3.91 14.45
N LYS A 88 9.44 3.69 15.69
CA LYS A 88 10.36 2.60 16.04
C LYS A 88 9.75 1.22 15.76
N VAL A 89 8.46 1.04 16.04
CA VAL A 89 7.75 -0.22 15.73
C VAL A 89 7.72 -0.47 14.23
N ILE A 90 7.42 0.55 13.42
CA ILE A 90 7.46 0.46 11.94
C ILE A 90 8.86 0.03 11.48
N SER A 91 9.92 0.70 11.95
CA SER A 91 11.30 0.34 11.61
C SER A 91 11.64 -1.11 11.97
N ILE A 92 11.29 -1.56 13.18
CA ILE A 92 11.56 -2.93 13.63
C ILE A 92 10.79 -3.94 12.77
N ARG A 93 9.53 -3.66 12.43
CA ARG A 93 8.72 -4.54 11.56
C ARG A 93 9.30 -4.63 10.15
N THR A 94 9.74 -3.52 9.57
CA THR A 94 10.38 -3.51 8.25
C THR A 94 11.69 -4.29 8.27
N ILE A 95 12.54 -4.09 9.26
CA ILE A 95 13.80 -4.86 9.40
C ILE A 95 13.49 -6.35 9.63
N GLY A 96 12.53 -6.66 10.50
CA GLY A 96 12.09 -8.02 10.77
C GLY A 96 11.60 -8.72 9.50
N PHE A 97 10.81 -8.04 8.67
CA PHE A 97 10.39 -8.55 7.36
C PHE A 97 11.59 -8.85 6.45
N VAL A 98 12.55 -7.93 6.33
CA VAL A 98 13.76 -8.14 5.53
C VAL A 98 14.52 -9.37 6.01
N VAL A 99 14.74 -9.50 7.31
CA VAL A 99 15.46 -10.64 7.90
C VAL A 99 14.72 -11.94 7.64
N ILE A 100 13.42 -12.00 7.96
CA ILE A 100 12.60 -13.20 7.77
C ILE A 100 12.56 -13.60 6.30
N TYR A 101 12.32 -12.64 5.39
CA TYR A 101 12.28 -12.90 3.96
C TYR A 101 13.61 -13.48 3.46
N MET A 102 14.74 -12.87 3.83
CA MET A 102 16.06 -13.37 3.43
C MET A 102 16.33 -14.76 4.00
N THR A 103 16.00 -15.01 5.27
CA THR A 103 16.17 -16.33 5.87
C THR A 103 15.32 -17.39 5.16
N CYS A 104 14.05 -17.10 4.89
CA CYS A 104 13.18 -18.02 4.15
C CYS A 104 13.70 -18.26 2.72
N TYR A 105 14.13 -17.20 2.03
CA TYR A 105 14.68 -17.31 0.68
C TYR A 105 15.87 -18.28 0.63
N LEU A 106 16.82 -18.12 1.55
CA LEU A 106 18.02 -18.95 1.62
C LEU A 106 17.71 -20.42 1.97
N ILE A 107 16.67 -20.67 2.77
CA ILE A 107 16.27 -22.02 3.17
C ILE A 107 15.53 -22.76 2.04
N PHE A 108 14.63 -22.08 1.32
CA PHE A 108 13.69 -22.76 0.42
C PHE A 108 14.08 -22.72 -1.06
N ILE A 109 14.83 -21.72 -1.53
CA ILE A 109 15.08 -21.53 -2.98
C ILE A 109 16.49 -21.97 -3.41
N ASN A 110 17.48 -21.87 -2.51
CA ASN A 110 18.93 -22.04 -2.69
C ASN A 110 19.72 -20.73 -2.63
N LEU A 111 21.00 -20.85 -2.27
CA LEU A 111 21.92 -19.72 -2.21
C LEU A 111 22.15 -19.16 -3.62
N PRO A 112 22.03 -17.83 -3.83
CA PRO A 112 22.32 -17.22 -5.11
C PRO A 112 23.79 -17.47 -5.50
N LYS A 113 24.01 -17.92 -6.73
CA LYS A 113 25.33 -18.39 -7.19
C LYS A 113 26.23 -17.26 -7.67
N ASN A 114 25.61 -16.21 -8.21
CA ASN A 114 26.30 -15.09 -8.86
C ASN A 114 25.80 -13.74 -8.31
N LEU A 115 26.60 -12.69 -8.51
CA LEU A 115 26.25 -11.33 -8.07
C LEU A 115 24.93 -10.82 -8.66
N ASN A 116 24.59 -11.18 -9.89
CA ASN A 116 23.34 -10.75 -10.52
C ASN A 116 22.10 -11.27 -9.78
N GLU A 117 22.08 -12.55 -9.39
CA GLU A 117 20.97 -13.13 -8.63
C GLU A 117 20.82 -12.45 -7.26
N TRP A 118 21.95 -12.15 -6.60
CA TRP A 118 21.94 -11.35 -5.37
C TRP A 118 21.33 -9.96 -5.58
N ILE A 119 21.70 -9.27 -6.66
CA ILE A 119 21.17 -7.94 -6.99
C ILE A 119 19.68 -8.02 -7.28
N GLU A 120 19.20 -9.01 -8.02
CA GLU A 120 17.77 -9.18 -8.33
C GLU A 120 16.93 -9.33 -7.05
N ILE A 121 17.35 -10.19 -6.13
CA ILE A 121 16.61 -10.42 -4.87
C ILE A 121 16.70 -9.20 -3.96
N LEU A 122 17.90 -8.64 -3.78
CA LEU A 122 18.10 -7.51 -2.90
C LEU A 122 17.39 -6.26 -3.42
N SER A 123 17.41 -6.00 -4.72
CA SER A 123 16.72 -4.85 -5.31
C SER A 123 15.21 -4.92 -5.10
N LEU A 124 14.60 -6.09 -5.32
CA LEU A 124 13.18 -6.30 -5.07
C LEU A 124 12.86 -6.15 -3.57
N LEU A 125 13.63 -6.80 -2.71
CA LEU A 125 13.39 -6.77 -1.26
C LEU A 125 13.54 -5.36 -0.68
N ILE A 126 14.61 -4.64 -1.07
CA ILE A 126 14.85 -3.26 -0.67
C ILE A 126 13.74 -2.37 -1.21
N GLY A 127 13.34 -2.53 -2.47
CA GLY A 127 12.26 -1.76 -3.09
C GLY A 127 10.94 -1.90 -2.32
N VAL A 128 10.51 -3.14 -2.07
CA VAL A 128 9.29 -3.42 -1.28
C VAL A 128 9.40 -2.87 0.14
N SER A 129 10.54 -3.04 0.79
CA SER A 129 10.76 -2.57 2.17
C SER A 129 10.72 -1.04 2.27
N ILE A 130 11.33 -0.33 1.31
CA ILE A 130 11.28 1.13 1.22
C ILE A 130 9.84 1.59 1.00
N ILE A 131 9.13 1.01 0.03
CA ILE A 131 7.74 1.39 -0.26
C ILE A 131 6.86 1.18 0.96
N TRP A 132 6.98 0.04 1.64
CA TRP A 132 6.20 -0.25 2.84
C TRP A 132 6.53 0.68 4.00
N PHE A 133 7.82 0.94 4.25
CA PHE A 133 8.26 1.86 5.29
C PHE A 133 7.73 3.28 5.02
N LEU A 134 7.92 3.80 3.81
CA LEU A 134 7.46 5.14 3.42
C LEU A 134 5.95 5.27 3.52
N SER A 135 5.20 4.28 3.05
CA SER A 135 3.73 4.25 3.15
C SER A 135 3.28 4.35 4.61
N SER A 136 3.90 3.55 5.49
CA SER A 136 3.57 3.54 6.92
C SER A 136 3.99 4.85 7.59
N TYR A 137 5.17 5.38 7.26
CA TYR A 137 5.68 6.64 7.76
C TYR A 137 4.79 7.82 7.37
N ILE A 138 4.38 7.91 6.11
CA ILE A 138 3.51 8.99 5.61
C ILE A 138 2.16 8.93 6.34
N SER A 139 1.57 7.73 6.45
CA SER A 139 0.32 7.54 7.17
C SER A 139 0.43 7.96 8.64
N LEU A 140 1.50 7.55 9.32
CA LEU A 140 1.78 7.92 10.71
C LEU A 140 1.95 9.42 10.89
N LYS A 141 2.75 10.06 10.03
CA LYS A 141 3.01 11.51 10.08
C LYS A 141 1.72 12.31 9.89
N ARG A 142 0.89 11.90 8.92
CA ARG A 142 -0.40 12.57 8.66
C ARG A 142 -1.39 12.36 9.78
N SER A 143 -1.49 11.14 10.30
CA SER A 143 -2.35 10.83 11.44
C SER A 143 -1.96 11.64 12.67
N TYR A 144 -0.66 11.70 13.00
CA TYR A 144 -0.16 12.49 14.12
C TYR A 144 -0.48 13.98 13.98
N LYS A 145 -0.24 14.57 12.79
CA LYS A 145 -0.58 15.97 12.53
C LYS A 145 -2.07 16.23 12.75
N LYS A 146 -2.92 15.41 12.15
CA LYS A 146 -4.38 15.53 12.24
C LYS A 146 -4.89 15.38 13.67
N ASN A 147 -4.39 14.40 14.41
CA ASN A 147 -4.82 14.16 15.80
C ASN A 147 -4.36 15.27 16.74
N LYS A 148 -3.19 15.87 16.49
CA LYS A 148 -2.70 17.02 17.26
C LYS A 148 -3.52 18.28 17.02
N GLU A 149 -4.07 18.47 15.82
CA GLU A 149 -4.96 19.60 15.50
C GLU A 149 -6.36 19.46 16.13
N LEU A 150 -6.74 18.26 16.56
CA LEU A 150 -8.04 17.96 17.17
C LEU A 150 -8.03 18.02 18.71
N LEU A 151 -6.86 18.21 19.33
CA LEU A 151 -6.65 18.38 20.78
C LEU A 151 -6.38 19.83 21.13
#